data_AF-A0A6A4UXX7-F1
#
_entry.id   AF-A0A6A4UXX7-F1
#
_cell.length_a   1.000
_cell.length_b   1.000
_cell.length_c   1.000
_cell.angle_alpha   90.00
_cell.angle_beta   90.00
_cell.angle_gamma   90.00
#
_symmetry.space_group_name_H-M   'P 1'
#
loop_
_entity.id
_entity.type
_entity.pdbx_description
1 polymer ?
#
loop_
_entity_poly.entity_id
_entity_poly.type
_entity_poly.pdbx_seq_one_letter_code
_entity_poly.pdbx_strand_id
1 'polypeptide(L)'
;MTPPSRLVLGVSLVALLLHIANGSGTVFDANLFQQTFDVLGARSCLPADFNNSTVSELASACKARATAPVQPPECAGATSLGRFYNCLTRERGILNADATVLDTARVVAGITRYSRDPAWIAKTTRIVHECLEYASDGLTTRQLTVYTYLCLKWSLFADCDIQQERRGALDEEGALRRARFLSGYCPLSPNTLRGVLEHITGRTLQECGKGLYAGYEPHQLYQAETARLVCLFQKFIGADGTIDLQAVKLAITYGEGAKFREAVEGCIRTQTKAGPGDYNRLTAEEFVRCWADRGVISCVHQEANQVGAQHSDNCDVTLSF
;
A
#
# COMPACT_ATOMS: atom_id res chain seq x y z
N MET A 1 67.30 -24.41 3.11
CA MET A 1 66.36 -23.28 3.26
C MET A 1 65.48 -23.27 2.03
N THR A 2 64.24 -23.70 2.21
CA THR A 2 63.25 -24.09 1.20
C THR A 2 62.42 -22.87 0.70
N PRO A 3 61.79 -22.96 -0.49
CA PRO A 3 61.25 -21.83 -1.25
C PRO A 3 59.81 -21.44 -0.82
N PRO A 4 59.19 -20.38 -1.40
CA PRO A 4 58.08 -19.66 -0.78
C PRO A 4 56.73 -20.37 -0.98
N SER A 5 55.93 -20.43 0.07
CA SER A 5 54.57 -20.99 0.02
C SER A 5 53.59 -19.95 -0.53
N ARG A 6 53.14 -20.19 -1.77
CA ARG A 6 51.85 -19.69 -2.29
C ARG A 6 50.72 -20.37 -1.52
N LEU A 7 49.74 -19.60 -1.06
CA LEU A 7 48.38 -20.11 -0.79
C LEU A 7 47.34 -19.05 -1.12
N VAL A 8 46.91 -19.13 -2.39
CA VAL A 8 45.55 -19.01 -2.93
C VAL A 8 44.71 -17.78 -2.51
N LEU A 9 44.62 -16.85 -3.48
CA LEU A 9 43.44 -16.02 -3.74
C LEU A 9 42.19 -16.92 -3.87
N GLY A 10 41.47 -17.09 -2.77
CA GLY A 10 40.14 -17.68 -2.72
C GLY A 10 39.09 -16.59 -2.77
N VAL A 11 38.83 -16.10 -3.97
CA VAL A 11 37.72 -15.22 -4.33
C VAL A 11 36.40 -15.83 -3.82
N SER A 12 35.90 -15.38 -2.67
CA SER A 12 34.51 -15.63 -2.25
C SER A 12 33.61 -14.52 -2.78
N LEU A 13 33.56 -14.43 -4.11
CA LEU A 13 32.56 -13.70 -4.90
C LEU A 13 31.25 -14.49 -4.87
N VAL A 14 30.68 -14.73 -3.68
CA VAL A 14 29.39 -15.44 -3.54
C VAL A 14 28.44 -14.75 -2.55
N ALA A 15 28.88 -13.76 -1.77
CA ALA A 15 27.98 -13.02 -0.88
C ALA A 15 27.33 -11.76 -1.52
N LEU A 16 27.66 -11.42 -2.77
CA LEU A 16 27.15 -10.20 -3.45
C LEU A 16 26.12 -10.49 -4.58
N LEU A 17 25.58 -11.71 -4.64
CA LEU A 17 24.57 -12.10 -5.65
C LEU A 17 23.28 -12.70 -5.06
N LEU A 18 23.02 -12.47 -3.78
CA LEU A 18 21.74 -12.83 -3.13
C LEU A 18 20.85 -11.62 -2.77
N HIS A 19 21.20 -10.40 -3.23
CA HIS A 19 20.38 -9.20 -3.03
C HIS A 19 19.61 -8.75 -4.30
N ILE A 20 19.53 -9.59 -5.33
CA ILE A 20 18.83 -9.26 -6.60
C ILE A 20 17.69 -10.25 -6.91
N ALA A 21 17.25 -11.04 -5.93
CA ALA A 21 16.09 -11.92 -6.08
C ALA A 21 15.33 -12.07 -4.75
N ASN A 22 14.66 -11.00 -4.32
CA ASN A 22 13.47 -10.97 -3.43
C ASN A 22 13.14 -9.53 -3.01
N GLY A 23 13.11 -8.61 -3.97
CA GLY A 23 12.75 -7.21 -3.74
C GLY A 23 11.25 -7.00 -3.57
N SER A 24 10.57 -7.67 -2.64
CA SER A 24 9.29 -7.17 -2.12
C SER A 24 9.60 -6.05 -1.13
N GLY A 25 10.10 -4.91 -1.62
CA GLY A 25 10.23 -3.71 -0.80
C GLY A 25 8.83 -3.31 -0.37
N THR A 26 8.48 -3.54 0.90
CA THR A 26 7.15 -3.23 1.40
C THR A 26 6.88 -1.73 1.23
N VAL A 27 5.73 -1.38 0.68
CA VAL A 27 5.26 0.00 0.58
C VAL A 27 4.97 0.52 1.98
N PHE A 28 4.40 -0.31 2.84
CA PHE A 28 4.07 0.03 4.21
C PHE A 28 4.95 -0.72 5.22
N ASP A 29 5.21 -0.10 6.37
CA ASP A 29 5.93 -0.75 7.47
C ASP A 29 4.93 -1.48 8.39
N ALA A 30 5.01 -2.80 8.40
CA ALA A 30 4.17 -3.70 9.20
C ALA A 30 4.47 -3.70 10.72
N ASN A 31 5.51 -3.00 11.17
CA ASN A 31 5.86 -2.84 12.58
C ASN A 31 5.59 -1.42 13.10
N LEU A 32 5.13 -0.52 12.25
CA LEU A 32 4.97 0.88 12.59
C LEU A 32 3.77 1.10 13.52
N PHE A 33 4.01 1.11 14.83
CA PHE A 33 3.08 1.55 15.87
C PHE A 33 2.94 3.07 15.96
N GLN A 34 2.93 3.77 14.82
CA GLN A 34 2.54 5.18 14.79
C GLN A 34 1.06 5.31 15.16
N GLN A 35 0.75 6.33 15.95
CA GLN A 35 -0.62 6.74 16.21
C GLN A 35 -1.20 7.27 14.89
N THR A 36 -1.88 6.39 14.16
CA THR A 36 -2.38 6.66 12.79
C THR A 36 -3.08 8.02 12.71
N PHE A 37 -3.94 8.35 13.67
CA PHE A 37 -4.68 9.60 13.66
C PHE A 37 -3.84 10.83 13.99
N ASP A 38 -2.77 10.72 14.79
CA ASP A 38 -1.87 11.85 15.03
C ASP A 38 -1.15 12.25 13.75
N VAL A 39 -0.67 11.24 13.00
CA VAL A 39 0.01 11.46 11.71
C VAL A 39 -0.96 12.02 10.67
N LEU A 40 -2.15 11.42 10.54
CA LEU A 40 -3.18 11.92 9.62
C LEU A 40 -3.64 13.34 9.99
N GLY A 41 -3.74 13.64 11.29
CA GLY A 41 -4.10 14.97 11.80
C GLY A 41 -3.03 16.01 11.47
N ALA A 42 -1.75 15.71 11.75
CA ALA A 42 -0.63 16.58 11.43
C ALA A 42 -0.52 16.87 9.92
N ARG A 43 -0.93 15.91 9.07
CA ARG A 43 -0.99 16.05 7.61
C ARG A 43 -2.26 16.71 7.09
N SER A 44 -3.15 17.17 7.97
CA SER A 44 -4.45 17.75 7.59
C SER A 44 -5.28 16.82 6.68
N CYS A 45 -5.32 15.54 7.02
CA CYS A 45 -6.07 14.49 6.31
C CYS A 45 -7.30 13.99 7.08
N LEU A 46 -7.52 14.52 8.29
CA LEU A 46 -8.69 14.23 9.11
C LEU A 46 -9.72 15.37 9.00
N PRO A 47 -11.03 15.05 9.15
CA PRO A 47 -12.07 16.07 9.29
C PRO A 47 -11.80 17.02 10.46
N ALA A 48 -12.31 18.26 10.36
CA ALA A 48 -12.14 19.27 11.40
C ALA A 48 -12.80 18.88 12.74
N ASP A 49 -13.87 18.07 12.70
CA ASP A 49 -14.58 17.58 13.87
C ASP A 49 -14.04 16.24 14.40
N PHE A 50 -12.95 15.73 13.82
CA PHE A 50 -12.38 14.44 14.20
C PHE A 50 -11.91 14.45 15.66
N ASN A 51 -12.41 13.50 16.45
CA ASN A 51 -12.12 13.41 17.86
C ASN A 51 -11.85 11.96 18.29
N ASN A 52 -10.59 11.65 18.59
CA ASN A 52 -10.13 10.36 19.14
C ASN A 52 -9.82 10.40 20.65
N SER A 53 -10.12 11.51 21.35
CA SER A 53 -9.75 11.73 22.76
C SER A 53 -10.30 10.67 23.73
N THR A 54 -11.36 9.96 23.33
CA THR A 54 -12.09 8.99 24.16
C THR A 54 -11.59 7.54 24.04
N VAL A 55 -10.50 7.27 23.29
CA VAL A 55 -10.10 5.89 22.93
C VAL A 55 -8.68 5.54 23.35
N SER A 56 -8.19 6.13 24.43
CA SER A 56 -6.78 5.98 24.80
C SER A 56 -6.48 4.73 25.62
N GLU A 57 -7.31 4.37 26.61
CA GLU A 57 -6.92 3.38 27.63
C GLU A 57 -6.82 1.96 27.08
N LEU A 58 -7.88 1.49 26.40
CA LEU A 58 -7.88 0.14 25.83
C LEU A 58 -6.80 -0.04 24.75
N ALA A 59 -6.65 0.96 23.87
CA ALA A 59 -5.61 0.93 22.84
C ALA A 59 -4.20 0.96 23.45
N SER A 60 -3.99 1.74 24.51
CA SER A 60 -2.70 1.78 25.22
C SER A 60 -2.40 0.46 25.90
N ALA A 61 -3.37 -0.15 26.56
CA ALA A 61 -3.23 -1.47 27.20
C ALA A 61 -2.92 -2.56 26.15
N CYS A 62 -3.67 -2.61 25.05
CA CYS A 62 -3.41 -3.57 23.97
C CYS A 62 -2.06 -3.33 23.31
N LYS A 63 -1.63 -2.08 23.15
CA LYS A 63 -0.29 -1.76 22.64
C LYS A 63 0.78 -2.30 23.58
N ALA A 64 0.68 -2.00 24.87
CA ALA A 64 1.62 -2.46 25.88
C ALA A 64 1.73 -4.00 25.90
N ARG A 65 0.58 -4.69 25.82
CA ARG A 65 0.55 -6.16 25.73
C ARG A 65 1.20 -6.70 24.45
N ALA A 66 0.88 -6.09 23.30
CA ALA A 66 1.39 -6.50 21.99
C ALA A 66 2.90 -6.28 21.80
N THR A 67 3.47 -5.30 22.52
CA THR A 67 4.91 -4.99 22.53
C THR A 67 5.66 -5.55 23.74
N ALA A 68 5.01 -6.32 24.60
CA ALA A 68 5.66 -6.89 25.78
C ALA A 68 6.87 -7.78 25.38
N PRO A 69 7.98 -7.78 26.14
CA PRO A 69 9.17 -8.58 25.81
C PRO A 69 8.89 -10.09 25.75
N VAL A 70 7.95 -10.56 26.57
CA VAL A 70 7.52 -11.95 26.61
C VAL A 70 6.16 -12.06 25.93
N GLN A 71 6.13 -12.79 24.82
CA GLN A 71 4.90 -13.12 24.10
C GLN A 71 4.53 -14.59 24.35
N PRO A 72 3.23 -14.92 24.30
CA PRO A 72 2.82 -16.31 24.32
C PRO A 72 3.52 -17.10 23.18
N PRO A 73 4.00 -18.32 23.41
CA PRO A 73 4.67 -19.12 22.38
C PRO A 73 3.85 -19.29 21.10
N GLU A 74 2.53 -19.39 21.23
CA GLU A 74 1.56 -19.47 20.14
C GLU A 74 1.51 -18.23 19.24
N CYS A 75 2.05 -17.11 19.71
CA CYS A 75 2.21 -15.85 18.97
C CYS A 75 3.60 -15.68 18.33
N ALA A 76 4.45 -16.72 18.34
CA ALA A 76 5.74 -16.67 17.66
C ALA A 76 5.57 -16.34 16.17
N GLY A 77 6.38 -15.41 15.66
CA GLY A 77 6.30 -14.94 14.27
C GLY A 77 5.20 -13.91 13.99
N ALA A 78 4.22 -13.72 14.88
CA ALA A 78 3.22 -12.67 14.72
C ALA A 78 3.88 -11.28 14.80
N THR A 79 3.46 -10.36 13.94
CA THR A 79 3.90 -8.97 14.06
C THR A 79 3.31 -8.31 15.30
N SER A 80 4.02 -7.30 15.75
CA SER A 80 3.62 -6.42 16.84
C SER A 80 2.23 -5.79 16.57
N LEU A 81 1.99 -5.29 15.35
CA LEU A 81 0.68 -4.78 14.94
C LEU A 81 -0.41 -5.86 14.89
N GLY A 82 -0.09 -7.08 14.43
CA GLY A 82 -1.05 -8.18 14.40
C GLY A 82 -1.56 -8.53 15.80
N ARG A 83 -0.65 -8.64 16.78
CA ARG A 83 -1.03 -8.85 18.19
C ARG A 83 -1.88 -7.72 18.75
N PHE A 84 -1.58 -6.48 18.40
CA PHE A 84 -2.37 -5.33 18.84
C PHE A 84 -3.80 -5.34 18.31
N TYR A 85 -4.00 -5.64 17.03
CA TYR A 85 -5.33 -5.70 16.45
C TYR A 85 -6.12 -6.93 16.90
N ASN A 86 -5.45 -8.05 17.14
CA ASN A 86 -6.05 -9.20 17.81
C ASN A 86 -6.59 -8.77 19.19
N CYS A 87 -5.76 -8.17 20.06
CA CYS A 87 -6.20 -7.66 21.35
C CYS A 87 -7.35 -6.65 21.25
N LEU A 88 -7.23 -5.64 20.41
CA LEU A 88 -8.27 -4.63 20.27
C LEU A 88 -9.61 -5.20 19.83
N THR A 89 -9.62 -6.19 18.96
CA THR A 89 -10.87 -6.76 18.46
C THR A 89 -11.52 -7.72 19.44
N ARG A 90 -10.71 -8.46 20.21
CA ARG A 90 -11.18 -9.29 21.33
C ARG A 90 -11.88 -8.42 22.38
N GLU A 91 -11.19 -7.40 22.88
CA GLU A 91 -11.67 -6.55 23.96
C GLU A 91 -12.87 -5.68 23.56
N ARG A 92 -13.05 -5.42 22.25
CA ARG A 92 -14.21 -4.68 21.73
C ARG A 92 -15.38 -5.57 21.32
N GLY A 93 -15.26 -6.89 21.48
CA GLY A 93 -16.25 -7.86 21.01
C GLY A 93 -16.48 -7.80 19.50
N ILE A 94 -15.47 -7.38 18.73
CA ILE A 94 -15.47 -7.39 17.27
C ILE A 94 -15.16 -8.81 16.77
N LEU A 95 -14.27 -9.49 17.47
CA LEU A 95 -13.98 -10.89 17.29
C LEU A 95 -14.62 -11.67 18.46
N ASN A 96 -15.53 -12.60 18.15
CA ASN A 96 -16.20 -13.40 19.19
C ASN A 96 -15.22 -14.32 19.94
N ALA A 97 -15.61 -14.82 21.12
CA ALA A 97 -14.77 -15.61 22.03
C ALA A 97 -14.00 -16.76 21.34
N ASP A 98 -14.66 -17.49 20.43
CA ASP A 98 -14.07 -18.62 19.72
C ASP A 98 -13.35 -18.23 18.43
N ALA A 99 -13.35 -16.95 18.08
CA ALA A 99 -12.79 -16.38 16.86
C ALA A 99 -13.29 -17.05 15.59
N THR A 100 -14.60 -17.27 15.51
CA THR A 100 -15.29 -17.82 14.34
C THR A 100 -16.05 -16.75 13.57
N VAL A 101 -16.39 -15.62 14.20
CA VAL A 101 -17.17 -14.52 13.61
C VAL A 101 -16.44 -13.19 13.81
N LEU A 102 -16.28 -12.45 12.72
CA LEU A 102 -15.85 -11.06 12.69
C LEU A 102 -17.08 -10.15 12.50
N ASP A 103 -17.41 -9.34 13.51
CA ASP A 103 -18.51 -8.36 13.45
C ASP A 103 -18.06 -7.12 12.64
N THR A 104 -18.31 -7.19 11.33
CA THR A 104 -17.95 -6.13 10.37
C THR A 104 -18.67 -4.81 10.65
N ALA A 105 -19.92 -4.86 11.16
CA ALA A 105 -20.66 -3.68 11.54
C ALA A 105 -19.98 -2.94 12.70
N ARG A 106 -19.42 -3.67 13.67
CA ARG A 106 -18.61 -3.06 14.75
C ARG A 106 -17.28 -2.52 14.27
N VAL A 107 -16.65 -3.10 13.24
CA VAL A 107 -15.46 -2.52 12.61
C VAL A 107 -15.81 -1.15 12.03
N VAL A 108 -16.87 -1.07 11.22
CA VAL A 108 -17.34 0.19 10.63
C VAL A 108 -17.70 1.21 11.71
N ALA A 109 -18.55 0.84 12.67
CA ALA A 109 -18.93 1.72 13.77
C ALA A 109 -17.70 2.19 14.58
N GLY A 110 -16.67 1.35 14.67
CA GLY A 110 -15.45 1.66 15.40
C GLY A 110 -14.58 2.74 14.77
N ILE A 111 -14.62 2.94 13.45
CA ILE A 111 -13.88 3.98 12.72
C ILE A 111 -14.75 5.21 12.43
N THR A 112 -16.04 5.02 12.15
CA THR A 112 -16.94 6.14 11.82
C THR A 112 -17.25 7.00 13.04
N ARG A 113 -17.22 6.45 14.27
CA ARG A 113 -17.53 7.19 15.50
C ARG A 113 -16.65 8.42 15.78
N TYR A 114 -15.48 8.53 15.14
CA TYR A 114 -14.53 9.61 15.42
C TYR A 114 -14.94 10.94 14.78
N SER A 115 -15.87 10.97 13.84
CA SER A 115 -16.33 12.19 13.18
C SER A 115 -17.77 12.02 12.70
N ARG A 116 -18.54 13.10 12.68
CA ARG A 116 -19.90 13.15 12.13
C ARG A 116 -19.92 13.60 10.68
N ASP A 117 -18.76 13.91 10.10
CA ASP A 117 -18.63 14.28 8.69
C ASP A 117 -19.15 13.15 7.79
N PRO A 118 -20.21 13.38 6.98
CA PRO A 118 -20.75 12.38 6.07
C PRO A 118 -19.71 11.85 5.07
N ALA A 119 -18.74 12.68 4.66
CA ALA A 119 -17.67 12.26 3.75
C ALA A 119 -16.70 11.30 4.45
N TRP A 120 -16.39 11.53 5.73
CA TRP A 120 -15.59 10.60 6.54
C TRP A 120 -16.29 9.24 6.69
N ILE A 121 -17.58 9.28 7.04
CA ILE A 121 -18.39 8.07 7.24
C ILE A 121 -18.44 7.28 5.93
N ALA A 122 -18.86 7.89 4.83
CA ALA A 122 -18.95 7.23 3.54
C ALA A 122 -17.60 6.65 3.07
N LYS A 123 -16.51 7.42 3.24
CA LYS A 123 -15.16 6.99 2.86
C LYS A 123 -14.69 5.79 3.67
N THR A 124 -14.78 5.86 5.00
CA THR A 124 -14.26 4.80 5.88
C THR A 124 -15.11 3.54 5.82
N THR A 125 -16.43 3.66 5.67
CA THR A 125 -17.31 2.52 5.38
C THR A 125 -16.90 1.85 4.07
N ARG A 126 -16.71 2.62 2.98
CA ARG A 126 -16.26 2.07 1.70
C ARG A 126 -14.92 1.34 1.82
N ILE A 127 -13.92 1.95 2.47
CA ILE A 127 -12.61 1.32 2.69
C ILE A 127 -12.75 -0.03 3.42
N VAL A 128 -13.56 -0.10 4.47
CA VAL A 128 -13.75 -1.37 5.21
C VAL A 128 -14.37 -2.44 4.32
N HIS A 129 -15.38 -2.09 3.51
CA HIS A 129 -15.99 -3.02 2.57
C HIS A 129 -15.01 -3.49 1.48
N GLU A 130 -14.27 -2.56 0.87
CA GLU A 130 -13.24 -2.87 -0.13
C GLU A 130 -12.17 -3.78 0.48
N CYS A 131 -11.71 -3.52 1.71
CA CYS A 131 -10.80 -4.43 2.40
C CYS A 131 -11.39 -5.85 2.50
N LEU A 132 -12.61 -6.01 2.98
CA LEU A 132 -13.23 -7.33 3.12
C LEU A 132 -13.39 -8.06 1.78
N GLU A 133 -13.67 -7.34 0.69
CA GLU A 133 -13.78 -7.89 -0.66
C GLU A 133 -12.43 -8.42 -1.19
N TYR A 134 -11.32 -7.75 -0.86
CA TYR A 134 -9.96 -8.12 -1.30
C TYR A 134 -9.17 -8.93 -0.26
N ALA A 135 -9.83 -9.42 0.79
CA ALA A 135 -9.23 -10.39 1.70
C ALA A 135 -9.01 -11.72 0.98
N SER A 136 -7.90 -12.41 1.27
CA SER A 136 -7.64 -13.73 0.68
C SER A 136 -8.59 -14.78 1.27
N ASP A 137 -9.17 -15.63 0.42
CA ASP A 137 -10.15 -16.67 0.83
C ASP A 137 -9.62 -17.67 1.87
N GLY A 138 -8.29 -17.81 2.00
CA GLY A 138 -7.63 -18.73 2.93
C GLY A 138 -7.38 -18.18 4.33
N LEU A 139 -7.74 -16.91 4.62
CA LEU A 139 -7.53 -16.33 5.95
C LEU A 139 -8.54 -16.88 6.95
N THR A 140 -8.07 -17.32 8.12
CA THR A 140 -8.97 -17.59 9.25
C THR A 140 -9.57 -16.29 9.78
N THR A 141 -10.62 -16.36 10.60
CA THR A 141 -11.24 -15.15 11.17
C THR A 141 -10.26 -14.32 12.02
N ARG A 142 -9.29 -14.94 12.72
CA ARG A 142 -8.24 -14.18 13.44
C ARG A 142 -7.31 -13.45 12.48
N GLN A 143 -6.87 -14.12 11.42
CA GLN A 143 -6.01 -13.54 10.39
C GLN A 143 -6.73 -12.44 9.60
N LEU A 144 -8.00 -12.68 9.25
CA LEU A 144 -8.89 -11.72 8.61
C LEU A 144 -9.03 -10.46 9.46
N THR A 145 -9.09 -10.60 10.78
CA THR A 145 -9.16 -9.46 11.69
C THR A 145 -7.90 -8.59 11.63
N VAL A 146 -6.73 -9.21 11.66
CA VAL A 146 -5.43 -8.51 11.50
C VAL A 146 -5.36 -7.84 10.14
N TYR A 147 -5.74 -8.57 9.08
CA TYR A 147 -5.83 -8.07 7.72
C TYR A 147 -6.72 -6.82 7.64
N THR A 148 -7.96 -6.87 8.14
CA THR A 148 -8.95 -5.80 7.97
C THR A 148 -8.45 -4.49 8.58
N TYR A 149 -7.83 -4.56 9.76
CA TYR A 149 -7.32 -3.36 10.43
C TYR A 149 -6.04 -2.81 9.80
N LEU A 150 -5.14 -3.66 9.31
CA LEU A 150 -3.97 -3.20 8.56
C LEU A 150 -4.37 -2.58 7.22
N CYS A 151 -5.28 -3.24 6.50
CA CYS A 151 -5.85 -2.72 5.26
C CYS A 151 -6.52 -1.36 5.48
N LEU A 152 -7.33 -1.21 6.54
CA LEU A 152 -7.92 0.07 6.90
C LEU A 152 -6.84 1.13 7.20
N LYS A 153 -5.86 0.80 8.04
CA LYS A 153 -4.78 1.72 8.42
C LYS A 153 -4.02 2.25 7.18
N TRP A 154 -3.57 1.35 6.32
CA TRP A 154 -2.77 1.74 5.17
C TRP A 154 -3.60 2.39 4.06
N SER A 155 -4.88 2.02 3.92
CA SER A 155 -5.81 2.74 3.04
C SER A 155 -5.99 4.19 3.47
N LEU A 156 -6.03 4.47 4.77
CA LEU A 156 -6.09 5.85 5.28
C LEU A 156 -4.82 6.64 4.99
N PHE A 157 -3.63 6.01 5.08
CA PHE A 157 -2.38 6.65 4.68
C PHE A 157 -2.33 6.90 3.18
N ALA A 158 -2.69 5.92 2.35
CA ALA A 158 -2.76 6.08 0.90
C ALA A 158 -3.74 7.20 0.50
N ASP A 159 -4.91 7.27 1.12
CA ASP A 159 -5.87 8.37 0.91
C ASP A 159 -5.28 9.72 1.32
N CYS A 160 -4.55 9.79 2.43
CA CYS A 160 -3.87 11.01 2.86
C CYS A 160 -2.79 11.45 1.86
N ASP A 161 -2.01 10.52 1.32
CA ASP A 161 -1.02 10.82 0.28
C ASP A 161 -1.68 11.39 -0.98
N ILE A 162 -2.86 10.90 -1.36
CA ILE A 162 -3.67 11.45 -2.46
C ILE A 162 -4.13 12.88 -2.15
N GLN A 163 -4.60 13.13 -0.93
CA GLN A 163 -5.01 14.47 -0.53
C GLN A 163 -3.83 15.45 -0.51
N GLN A 164 -2.67 15.03 -0.02
CA GLN A 164 -1.47 15.86 0.04
C GLN A 164 -0.91 16.16 -1.37
N GLU A 165 -0.83 15.17 -2.26
CA GLU A 165 -0.41 15.35 -3.65
C GLU A 165 -1.29 16.40 -4.35
N ARG A 166 -2.62 16.30 -4.21
CA ARG A 166 -3.57 17.27 -4.80
C ARG A 166 -3.40 18.70 -4.28
N ARG A 167 -2.84 18.87 -3.08
CA ARG A 167 -2.56 20.18 -2.47
C ARG A 167 -1.13 20.65 -2.73
N GLY A 168 -0.30 19.89 -3.44
CA GLY A 168 1.12 20.18 -3.64
C GLY A 168 1.94 20.11 -2.35
N ALA A 169 1.50 19.30 -1.39
CA ALA A 169 2.07 19.18 -0.04
C ALA A 169 2.35 17.72 0.35
N LEU A 170 2.62 16.86 -0.64
CA LEU A 170 3.07 15.48 -0.41
C LEU A 170 4.34 15.51 0.42
N ASP A 171 4.38 14.72 1.49
CA ASP A 171 5.58 14.60 2.32
C ASP A 171 6.49 13.47 1.83
N GLU A 172 7.69 13.38 2.43
CA GLU A 172 8.69 12.37 2.09
C GLU A 172 8.14 10.94 2.18
N GLU A 173 7.33 10.67 3.19
CA GLU A 173 6.72 9.36 3.41
C GLU A 173 5.70 8.99 2.33
N GLY A 174 4.84 9.93 1.94
CA GLY A 174 3.90 9.74 0.84
C GLY A 174 4.60 9.61 -0.51
N ALA A 175 5.65 10.40 -0.76
CA ALA A 175 6.49 10.30 -1.95
C ALA A 175 7.18 8.93 -2.02
N LEU A 176 7.73 8.46 -0.90
CA LEU A 176 8.37 7.14 -0.82
C LEU A 176 7.39 6.01 -1.10
N ARG A 177 6.17 6.06 -0.53
CA ARG A 177 5.14 5.04 -0.80
C ARG A 177 4.75 5.00 -2.26
N ARG A 178 4.54 6.15 -2.89
CA ARG A 178 4.22 6.23 -4.33
C ARG A 178 5.39 5.72 -5.18
N ALA A 179 6.62 6.12 -4.86
CA ALA A 179 7.82 5.63 -5.54
C ALA A 179 7.95 4.10 -5.43
N ARG A 180 7.72 3.54 -4.24
CA ARG A 180 7.74 2.09 -4.01
C ARG A 180 6.60 1.38 -4.73
N PHE A 181 5.43 2.00 -4.93
CA PHE A 181 4.41 1.44 -5.81
C PHE A 181 4.89 1.41 -7.27
N LEU A 182 5.45 2.51 -7.78
CA LEU A 182 5.88 2.61 -9.18
C LEU A 182 7.08 1.70 -9.51
N SER A 183 7.93 1.40 -8.52
CA SER A 183 9.11 0.55 -8.67
C SER A 183 9.00 -0.80 -7.97
N GLY A 184 7.88 -1.10 -7.33
CA GLY A 184 7.66 -2.29 -6.53
C GLY A 184 7.06 -3.44 -7.33
N TYR A 185 6.47 -4.41 -6.62
CA TYR A 185 5.94 -5.65 -7.19
C TYR A 185 4.52 -5.98 -6.71
N CYS A 186 3.75 -4.99 -6.28
CA CYS A 186 2.36 -5.24 -5.94
C CYS A 186 1.48 -5.37 -7.19
N PRO A 187 0.28 -5.99 -7.12
CA PRO A 187 -0.44 -6.46 -8.30
C PRO A 187 -0.66 -5.45 -9.44
N LEU A 188 -0.79 -4.15 -9.13
CA LEU A 188 -0.94 -3.08 -10.12
C LEU A 188 0.33 -2.26 -10.37
N SER A 189 1.46 -2.63 -9.78
CA SER A 189 2.73 -1.94 -10.00
C SER A 189 3.19 -2.08 -11.45
N PRO A 190 3.93 -1.11 -11.99
CA PRO A 190 4.49 -1.22 -13.34
C PRO A 190 5.36 -2.47 -13.55
N ASN A 191 6.12 -2.91 -12.55
CA ASN A 191 6.97 -4.09 -12.73
C ASN A 191 6.20 -5.40 -12.81
N THR A 192 5.09 -5.57 -12.09
CA THR A 192 4.23 -6.76 -12.25
C THR A 192 3.57 -6.79 -13.61
N LEU A 193 3.37 -5.62 -14.21
CA LEU A 193 2.77 -5.45 -15.53
C LEU A 193 3.81 -5.30 -16.65
N ARG A 194 5.10 -5.47 -16.35
CA ARG A 194 6.22 -5.20 -17.27
C ARG A 194 6.02 -5.85 -18.64
N GLY A 195 5.67 -7.14 -18.69
CA GLY A 195 5.47 -7.84 -19.97
C GLY A 195 4.40 -7.19 -20.84
N VAL A 196 3.28 -6.80 -20.24
CA VAL A 196 2.19 -6.08 -20.93
C VAL A 196 2.66 -4.69 -21.33
N LEU A 197 3.24 -3.92 -20.40
CA LEU A 197 3.63 -2.53 -20.64
C LEU A 197 4.70 -2.40 -21.71
N GLU A 198 5.76 -3.20 -21.64
CA GLU A 198 6.85 -3.15 -22.61
C GLU A 198 6.37 -3.62 -24.00
N HIS A 199 5.47 -4.60 -24.05
CA HIS A 199 4.83 -5.02 -25.30
C HIS A 199 3.98 -3.90 -25.90
N ILE A 200 3.06 -3.32 -25.12
CA ILE A 200 2.14 -2.30 -25.64
C ILE A 200 2.81 -0.96 -25.84
N THR A 201 4.02 -0.71 -25.35
CA THR A 201 4.75 0.56 -25.55
C THR A 201 5.91 0.45 -26.53
N GLY A 202 6.46 -0.76 -26.74
CA GLY A 202 7.65 -0.97 -27.56
C GLY A 202 8.93 -0.39 -26.95
N ARG A 203 8.92 -0.10 -25.65
CA ARG A 203 10.05 0.41 -24.86
C ARG A 203 10.17 -0.40 -23.59
N THR A 204 11.38 -0.51 -23.05
CA THR A 204 11.60 -1.21 -21.78
C THR A 204 11.69 -0.25 -20.60
N LEU A 205 11.32 -0.73 -19.40
CA LEU A 205 11.54 0.01 -18.16
C LEU A 205 13.03 0.31 -17.95
N GLN A 206 13.91 -0.58 -18.40
CA GLN A 206 15.36 -0.41 -18.33
C GLN A 206 15.84 0.74 -19.22
N GLU A 207 15.39 0.81 -20.47
CA GLU A 207 15.74 1.91 -21.38
C GLU A 207 15.29 3.26 -20.83
N CYS A 208 14.04 3.32 -20.37
CA CYS A 208 13.46 4.53 -19.80
C CYS A 208 13.99 4.89 -18.41
N GLY A 209 14.71 3.98 -17.74
CA GLY A 209 15.35 4.22 -16.46
C GLY A 209 16.77 4.80 -16.55
N LYS A 210 17.39 4.81 -17.74
CA LYS A 210 18.80 5.24 -17.89
C LYS A 210 18.96 6.72 -17.56
N GLY A 211 19.91 7.04 -16.68
CA GLY A 211 20.25 8.41 -16.30
C GLY A 211 19.26 9.07 -15.32
N LEU A 212 18.24 8.35 -14.88
CA LEU A 212 17.34 8.82 -13.82
C LEU A 212 17.97 8.63 -12.44
N TYR A 213 17.45 9.38 -11.46
CA TYR A 213 17.90 9.30 -10.07
C TYR A 213 17.73 7.87 -9.52
N ALA A 214 18.78 7.36 -8.87
CA ALA A 214 18.84 6.02 -8.28
C ALA A 214 19.24 6.05 -6.79
N GLY A 215 19.11 7.20 -6.13
CA GLY A 215 19.38 7.36 -4.70
C GLY A 215 18.15 7.06 -3.83
N TYR A 216 18.16 7.59 -2.61
CA TYR A 216 17.16 7.28 -1.58
C TYR A 216 16.29 8.48 -1.17
N GLU A 217 16.51 9.67 -1.74
CA GLU A 217 15.69 10.84 -1.44
C GLU A 217 14.26 10.63 -2.01
N PRO A 218 13.21 10.63 -1.17
CA PRO A 218 11.88 10.20 -1.59
C PRO A 218 11.25 10.97 -2.73
N HIS A 219 11.40 12.30 -2.77
CA HIS A 219 10.79 13.13 -3.82
C HIS A 219 11.47 12.93 -5.16
N GLN A 220 12.80 12.93 -5.20
CA GLN A 220 13.60 12.66 -6.39
C GLN A 220 13.37 11.24 -6.90
N LEU A 221 13.22 10.27 -6.01
CA LEU A 221 12.88 8.90 -6.39
C LEU A 221 11.47 8.83 -7.02
N TYR A 222 10.47 9.49 -6.42
CA TYR A 222 9.13 9.52 -6.98
C TYR A 222 9.07 10.21 -8.35
N GLN A 223 9.80 11.31 -8.51
CA GLN A 223 9.93 12.02 -9.80
C GLN A 223 10.64 11.15 -10.85
N ALA A 224 11.71 10.46 -10.49
CA ALA A 224 12.41 9.55 -11.38
C ALA A 224 11.52 8.39 -11.84
N GLU A 225 10.80 7.74 -10.94
CA GLU A 225 9.89 6.65 -11.30
C GLU A 225 8.72 7.16 -12.17
N THR A 226 8.26 8.39 -11.93
CA THR A 226 7.28 9.04 -12.79
C THR A 226 7.84 9.29 -14.19
N ALA A 227 9.04 9.86 -14.31
CA ALA A 227 9.70 10.13 -15.58
C ALA A 227 9.99 8.85 -16.37
N ARG A 228 10.35 7.75 -15.69
CA ARG A 228 10.52 6.42 -16.29
C ARG A 228 9.24 5.99 -17.00
N LEU A 229 8.09 6.12 -16.36
CA LEU A 229 6.81 5.73 -16.94
C LEU A 229 6.34 6.70 -18.03
N VAL A 230 6.58 8.01 -17.90
CA VAL A 230 6.31 8.97 -18.98
C VAL A 230 7.09 8.59 -20.23
N CYS A 231 8.38 8.26 -20.10
CA CYS A 231 9.19 7.74 -21.21
C CYS A 231 8.62 6.44 -21.80
N LEU A 232 8.11 5.54 -20.95
CA LEU A 232 7.53 4.27 -21.38
C LEU A 232 6.29 4.53 -22.25
N PHE A 233 5.40 5.42 -21.81
CA PHE A 233 4.17 5.76 -22.54
C PHE A 233 4.37 6.75 -23.69
N GLN A 234 5.60 7.15 -24.03
CA GLN A 234 5.90 8.22 -25.01
C GLN A 234 5.11 8.11 -26.32
N LYS A 235 4.88 6.91 -26.84
CA LYS A 235 4.15 6.72 -28.11
C LYS A 235 2.66 7.07 -28.05
N PHE A 236 2.10 7.15 -26.85
CA PHE A 236 0.72 7.53 -26.60
C PHE A 236 0.60 9.01 -26.23
N ILE A 237 1.72 9.74 -26.19
CA ILE A 237 1.75 11.16 -25.83
C ILE A 237 1.69 12.01 -27.11
N GLY A 238 0.70 12.89 -27.18
CA GLY A 238 0.53 13.88 -28.25
C GLY A 238 1.55 15.02 -28.16
N ALA A 239 1.60 15.85 -29.19
CA ALA A 239 2.51 17.00 -29.23
C ALA A 239 2.24 18.05 -28.13
N ASP A 240 1.04 18.07 -27.57
CA ASP A 240 0.63 18.91 -26.43
C ASP A 240 1.00 18.31 -25.06
N GLY A 241 1.72 17.17 -25.03
CA GLY A 241 2.13 16.49 -23.80
C GLY A 241 1.03 15.63 -23.17
N THR A 242 -0.14 15.54 -23.81
CA THR A 242 -1.28 14.79 -23.30
C THR A 242 -1.25 13.33 -23.72
N ILE A 243 -1.75 12.42 -22.88
CA ILE A 243 -1.77 10.98 -23.16
C ILE A 243 -3.13 10.54 -23.72
N ASP A 244 -3.10 9.76 -24.82
CA ASP A 244 -4.28 9.11 -25.38
C ASP A 244 -4.63 7.86 -24.55
N LEU A 245 -5.43 8.06 -23.50
CA LEU A 245 -5.88 6.98 -22.61
C LEU A 245 -6.77 5.95 -23.31
N GLN A 246 -7.46 6.31 -24.40
CA GLN A 246 -8.25 5.34 -25.17
C GLN A 246 -7.32 4.43 -25.97
N ALA A 247 -6.28 4.99 -26.61
CA ALA A 247 -5.27 4.18 -27.28
C ALA A 247 -4.52 3.27 -26.29
N VAL A 248 -4.16 3.76 -25.09
CA VAL A 248 -3.57 2.92 -24.03
C VAL A 248 -4.51 1.77 -23.67
N LYS A 249 -5.79 2.09 -23.38
CA LYS A 249 -6.81 1.10 -23.02
C LYS A 249 -7.00 0.04 -24.12
N LEU A 250 -7.06 0.46 -25.40
CA LEU A 250 -7.25 -0.42 -26.54
C LEU A 250 -6.02 -1.30 -26.82
N ALA A 251 -4.82 -0.80 -26.51
CA ALA A 251 -3.59 -1.56 -26.67
C ALA A 251 -3.47 -2.72 -25.65
N ILE A 252 -4.18 -2.65 -24.53
CA ILE A 252 -4.21 -3.72 -23.53
C ILE A 252 -5.12 -4.85 -24.03
N THR A 253 -4.49 -5.86 -24.63
CA THR A 253 -5.13 -7.14 -24.96
C THR A 253 -5.38 -7.93 -23.68
N TYR A 254 -6.53 -8.60 -23.59
CA TYR A 254 -7.02 -9.31 -22.40
C TYR A 254 -5.95 -10.22 -21.74
N GLY A 255 -6.09 -10.50 -20.43
CA GLY A 255 -5.14 -11.32 -19.67
C GLY A 255 -4.60 -10.56 -18.45
N GLU A 256 -3.29 -10.67 -18.18
CA GLU A 256 -2.62 -9.97 -17.06
C GLU A 256 -2.83 -8.44 -17.08
N GLY A 257 -3.12 -7.87 -18.25
CA GLY A 257 -3.44 -6.46 -18.42
C GLY A 257 -4.85 -6.04 -17.97
N ALA A 258 -5.76 -6.95 -17.64
CA ALA A 258 -7.15 -6.60 -17.33
C ALA A 258 -7.28 -5.67 -16.11
N LYS A 259 -6.52 -5.91 -15.04
CA LYS A 259 -6.51 -5.06 -13.85
C LYS A 259 -5.87 -3.69 -14.13
N PHE A 260 -4.83 -3.65 -14.97
CA PHE A 260 -4.26 -2.40 -15.44
C PHE A 260 -5.26 -1.59 -16.27
N ARG A 261 -6.00 -2.26 -17.16
CA ARG A 261 -7.06 -1.65 -17.96
C ARG A 261 -8.15 -1.05 -17.07
N GLU A 262 -8.55 -1.74 -16.00
CA GLU A 262 -9.49 -1.18 -15.02
C GLU A 262 -8.95 0.08 -14.33
N ALA A 263 -7.66 0.10 -13.98
CA ALA A 263 -7.01 1.28 -13.43
C ALA A 263 -7.01 2.46 -14.42
N VAL A 264 -6.71 2.20 -15.70
CA VAL A 264 -6.79 3.19 -16.79
C VAL A 264 -8.22 3.71 -16.95
N GLU A 265 -9.23 2.83 -16.95
CA GLU A 265 -10.64 3.21 -17.00
C GLU A 265 -11.06 4.04 -15.78
N GLY A 266 -10.54 3.70 -14.59
CA GLY A 266 -10.70 4.50 -13.39
C GLY A 266 -10.17 5.92 -13.56
N CYS A 267 -8.98 6.08 -14.16
CA CYS A 267 -8.42 7.40 -14.46
C CYS A 267 -9.30 8.18 -15.45
N ILE A 268 -9.80 7.52 -16.49
CA ILE A 268 -10.77 8.11 -17.43
C ILE A 268 -12.06 8.56 -16.71
N ARG A 269 -12.64 7.73 -15.82
CA ARG A 269 -13.89 8.05 -15.10
C ARG A 269 -13.73 9.17 -14.07
N THR A 270 -12.55 9.36 -13.50
CA THR A 270 -12.33 10.43 -12.50
C THR A 270 -12.33 11.80 -13.17
N GLN A 271 -12.09 11.85 -14.49
CA GLN A 271 -12.03 13.05 -15.32
C GLN A 271 -13.41 13.51 -15.82
N THR A 272 -14.42 12.62 -15.90
CA THR A 272 -15.74 12.91 -16.47
C THR A 272 -16.67 13.75 -15.56
N LYS A 273 -16.20 14.22 -14.39
CA LYS A 273 -16.97 15.17 -13.56
C LYS A 273 -16.82 16.63 -13.98
N ALA A 274 -16.03 16.93 -15.03
CA ALA A 274 -15.88 18.27 -15.59
C ALA A 274 -16.73 18.47 -16.86
N GLY A 275 -18.06 18.32 -16.76
CA GLY A 275 -19.02 18.71 -17.80
C GLY A 275 -19.04 17.86 -19.08
N PRO A 276 -20.05 18.07 -19.95
CA PRO A 276 -20.20 17.33 -21.21
C PRO A 276 -19.46 18.03 -22.35
N GLY A 277 -18.54 17.32 -23.03
CA GLY A 277 -18.05 17.73 -24.35
C GLY A 277 -16.57 17.49 -24.62
N ASP A 278 -15.72 17.54 -23.58
CA ASP A 278 -14.29 17.28 -23.72
C ASP A 278 -13.89 16.19 -22.72
N TYR A 279 -13.38 15.06 -23.21
CA TYR A 279 -12.57 14.20 -22.35
C TYR A 279 -11.33 15.02 -22.01
N ASN A 280 -11.27 15.55 -20.80
CA ASN A 280 -10.10 16.28 -20.34
C ASN A 280 -8.85 15.42 -20.57
N ARG A 281 -7.90 16.02 -21.27
CA ARG A 281 -6.67 15.38 -21.70
C ARG A 281 -5.71 15.41 -20.52
N LEU A 282 -5.40 14.25 -19.94
CA LEU A 282 -4.36 14.15 -18.93
C LEU A 282 -3.00 14.36 -19.58
N THR A 283 -2.12 15.11 -18.94
CA THR A 283 -0.69 14.96 -19.19
C THR A 283 -0.23 13.56 -18.81
N ALA A 284 0.86 13.08 -19.40
CA ALA A 284 1.41 11.77 -19.04
C ALA A 284 1.78 11.68 -17.55
N GLU A 285 2.26 12.77 -16.96
CA GLU A 285 2.54 12.82 -15.52
C GLU A 285 1.28 12.67 -14.68
N GLU A 286 0.20 13.38 -15.01
CA GLU A 286 -1.06 13.27 -14.28
C GLU A 286 -1.69 11.88 -14.43
N PHE A 287 -1.50 11.21 -15.57
CA PHE A 287 -1.88 9.82 -15.72
C PHE A 287 -1.08 8.91 -14.79
N VAL A 288 0.24 9.06 -14.72
CA VAL A 288 1.07 8.27 -13.80
C VAL A 288 0.71 8.55 -12.34
N ARG A 289 0.43 9.81 -11.97
CA ARG A 289 -0.09 10.18 -10.63
C ARG A 289 -1.43 9.50 -10.36
N CYS A 290 -2.36 9.53 -11.30
CA CYS A 290 -3.67 8.87 -11.15
C CYS A 290 -3.52 7.34 -11.01
N TRP A 291 -2.62 6.74 -11.77
CA TRP A 291 -2.33 5.31 -11.64
C TRP A 291 -1.70 5.00 -10.27
N ALA A 292 -0.78 5.84 -9.76
CA ALA A 292 -0.27 5.71 -8.39
C ALA A 292 -1.37 5.82 -7.34
N ASP A 293 -2.25 6.81 -7.44
CA ASP A 293 -3.40 7.01 -6.53
C ASP A 293 -4.25 5.73 -6.42
N ARG A 294 -4.54 5.09 -7.57
CA ARG A 294 -5.38 3.89 -7.64
C ARG A 294 -4.61 2.62 -7.30
N GLY A 295 -3.37 2.53 -7.74
CA GLY A 295 -2.57 1.31 -7.70
C GLY A 295 -1.94 1.05 -6.33
N VAL A 296 -1.63 2.09 -5.55
CA VAL A 296 -1.11 1.94 -4.17
C VAL A 296 -2.06 1.11 -3.30
N ILE A 297 -3.36 1.19 -3.52
CA ILE A 297 -4.36 0.38 -2.81
C ILE A 297 -4.16 -1.13 -3.06
N SER A 298 -3.68 -1.53 -4.23
CA SER A 298 -3.33 -2.94 -4.46
C SER A 298 -2.16 -3.42 -3.59
N CYS A 299 -1.21 -2.53 -3.26
CA CYS A 299 -0.15 -2.82 -2.31
C CYS A 299 -0.69 -2.94 -0.89
N VAL A 300 -1.66 -2.07 -0.51
CA VAL A 300 -2.35 -2.16 0.79
C VAL A 300 -2.94 -3.55 1.00
N HIS A 301 -3.70 -4.06 0.02
CA HIS A 301 -4.33 -5.38 0.15
C HIS A 301 -3.30 -6.51 0.17
N GLN A 302 -2.28 -6.47 -0.71
CA GLN A 302 -1.26 -7.52 -0.75
C GLN A 302 -0.50 -7.62 0.57
N GLU A 303 0.00 -6.50 1.08
CA GLU A 303 0.78 -6.48 2.31
C GLU A 303 -0.11 -6.85 3.51
N ALA A 304 -1.38 -6.43 3.51
CA ALA A 304 -2.27 -6.74 4.62
C ALA A 304 -2.59 -8.23 4.63
N ASN A 305 -2.74 -8.85 3.45
CA ASN A 305 -2.91 -10.29 3.29
C ASN A 305 -1.66 -11.04 3.77
N GLN A 306 -0.47 -10.54 3.42
CA GLN A 306 0.79 -11.13 3.89
C GLN A 306 0.90 -11.10 5.41
N VAL A 307 0.64 -9.96 6.05
CA VAL A 307 0.73 -9.85 7.52
C VAL A 307 -0.39 -10.62 8.20
N GLY A 308 -1.61 -10.61 7.63
CA GLY A 308 -2.73 -11.42 8.09
C GLY A 308 -2.38 -12.91 8.10
N ALA A 309 -1.87 -13.44 6.99
CA ALA A 309 -1.49 -14.85 6.87
C ALA A 309 -0.29 -15.25 7.75
N GLN A 310 0.61 -14.31 8.07
CA GLN A 310 1.70 -14.52 9.02
C GLN A 310 1.23 -14.56 10.48
N HIS A 311 0.03 -14.06 10.77
CA HIS A 311 -0.53 -14.14 12.11
C HIS A 311 -0.93 -15.58 12.41
N SER A 312 -0.39 -16.13 13.50
CA SER A 312 -0.74 -17.47 13.96
C SER A 312 -2.22 -17.53 14.37
N ASP A 313 -2.94 -18.53 13.87
CA ASP A 313 -4.34 -18.79 14.22
C ASP A 313 -4.56 -19.09 15.70
N ASN A 314 -3.50 -19.51 16.39
CA ASN A 314 -3.53 -19.82 17.81
C ASN A 314 -3.13 -18.62 18.66
N CYS A 315 -2.66 -17.53 18.06
CA CYS A 315 -2.31 -16.32 18.79
C CYS A 315 -3.57 -15.59 19.27
N ASP A 316 -3.91 -15.77 20.55
CA ASP A 316 -4.95 -15.01 21.25
C ASP A 316 -4.31 -14.07 22.25
N VAL A 317 -4.37 -12.78 21.97
CA VAL A 317 -3.83 -11.73 22.84
C VAL A 317 -5.02 -11.06 23.51
N THR A 318 -5.20 -11.32 24.79
CA THR A 318 -6.22 -10.68 25.62
C THR A 318 -5.58 -9.86 26.73
N LEU A 319 -6.33 -8.92 27.31
CA LEU A 319 -5.84 -8.07 28.40
C LEU A 319 -5.91 -8.71 29.78
N SER A 320 -6.48 -9.91 29.91
CA SER A 320 -6.59 -10.73 31.13
C SER A 320 -6.35 -9.96 32.43
N PHE A 321 -7.41 -9.36 32.97
CA PHE A 321 -7.44 -8.91 34.36
C PHE A 321 -7.63 -10.10 35.31
#